data_AF-A0AAV6WNJ6-F1
#
_entry.id   AF-A0AAV6WNJ6-F1
#
_cell.length_a   1.000
_cell.length_b   1.000
_cell.length_c   1.000
_cell.angle_alpha   90.00
_cell.angle_beta   90.00
_cell.angle_gamma   90.00
#
_symmetry.space_group_name_H-M   'P 1'
#
loop_
_entity.id
_entity.type
_entity.pdbx_description
1 polymer ?
#
loop_
_entity_poly.entity_id
_entity_poly.type
_entity_poly.pdbx_seq_one_letter_code
_entity_poly.pdbx_strand_id
1 'polypeptide(L)'
;MDPLPLHSYDIIEELEQIEEDVMMMFLMLFCFEEYERLYLLKTPCRNSKMSGHAYVMELMNANPTRCYDMFRMKPDVFITFSNTLIDKCGLKHSRYLSAYEQVAIFLHIIAHGIMSRVAAEKFQHSGETISKVFHRVLKAICKLGVEIIAPPNFDEVPPEILHNPKYYPFFKDCIGAIDGTHIEACIPIPQQIPYRGKKVEPTQNVIAACSFDLCFTFVMCGWEGTTNDSRIFFECITNPENKFPMPVGDKYYLVDSGFTNMPGFLAPIRGERYHLNDWRNSERFTILSNMLPYSMETQKYIPIACCTVHNFIRKHSKKDKYFDNYANEDMIVEDSEFDIGASSQNPIDINISRAHLHQMGRVRDVAYDIEDIIDEFMLHLHYTNGGCSAFLRKLIFSLRNLKNGLNLFLPLLEKIRDVKWVTIPDAAIICLKKLKRAFHSAKKFLKVCHAGSKLYL
;
A
#
# COMPACT_ATOMS: atom_id res chain seq x y z
N MET A 1 -58.68 -50.35 19.51
CA MET A 1 -57.23 -50.10 19.50
C MET A 1 -56.97 -49.23 20.71
N ASP A 2 -56.33 -49.79 21.73
CA ASP A 2 -55.90 -49.02 22.90
C ASP A 2 -54.83 -47.99 22.50
N PRO A 3 -54.79 -46.79 23.10
CA PRO A 3 -53.77 -45.81 22.80
C PRO A 3 -52.41 -46.32 23.32
N LEU A 4 -51.40 -46.28 22.45
CA LEU A 4 -50.00 -46.52 22.79
C LEU A 4 -49.54 -45.56 23.92
N PRO A 5 -48.67 -45.99 24.83
CA PRO A 5 -48.37 -45.26 26.05
C PRO A 5 -47.47 -44.04 25.79
N LEU A 6 -47.73 -42.93 26.49
CA LEU A 6 -47.00 -41.65 26.48
C LEU A 6 -45.49 -41.74 26.73
N HIS A 7 -44.97 -42.90 27.14
CA HIS A 7 -43.57 -43.09 27.54
C HIS A 7 -42.54 -43.03 26.39
N SER A 8 -42.96 -43.21 25.13
CA SER A 8 -42.03 -43.22 23.99
C SER A 8 -41.64 -41.83 23.49
N TYR A 9 -42.46 -40.81 23.75
CA TYR A 9 -42.15 -39.42 23.36
C TYR A 9 -41.12 -38.78 24.30
N ASP A 10 -41.25 -39.01 25.61
CA ASP A 10 -40.27 -38.52 26.62
C ASP A 10 -38.87 -39.11 26.41
N ILE A 11 -38.78 -40.38 25.99
CA ILE A 11 -37.50 -41.04 25.70
C ILE A 11 -36.84 -40.47 24.43
N ILE A 12 -37.62 -40.05 23.43
CA ILE A 12 -37.09 -39.45 22.19
C ILE A 12 -36.56 -38.04 22.47
N GLU A 13 -37.28 -37.22 23.26
CA GLU A 13 -36.76 -35.92 23.70
C GLU A 13 -35.51 -36.06 24.57
N GLU A 14 -35.46 -37.03 25.51
CA GLU A 14 -34.25 -37.30 26.29
C GLU A 14 -33.07 -37.76 25.43
N LEU A 15 -33.30 -38.59 24.41
CA LEU A 15 -32.25 -39.04 23.48
C LEU A 15 -31.77 -37.92 22.55
N GLU A 16 -32.66 -37.05 22.05
CA GLU A 16 -32.28 -35.87 21.26
C GLU A 16 -31.51 -34.86 22.11
N GLN A 17 -31.89 -34.65 23.38
CA GLN A 17 -31.18 -33.80 24.33
C GLN A 17 -29.77 -34.35 24.63
N ILE A 18 -29.63 -35.67 24.80
CA ILE A 18 -28.33 -36.33 24.98
C ILE A 18 -27.45 -36.18 23.73
N GLU A 19 -28.01 -36.31 22.52
CA GLU A 19 -27.26 -36.08 21.27
C GLU A 19 -26.80 -34.61 21.13
N GLU A 20 -27.64 -33.64 21.50
CA GLU A 20 -27.27 -32.22 21.53
C GLU A 20 -26.17 -31.96 22.55
N ASP A 21 -26.29 -32.46 23.78
CA ASP A 21 -25.30 -32.29 24.85
C ASP A 21 -23.94 -32.93 24.51
N VAL A 22 -23.96 -34.09 23.83
CA VAL A 22 -22.74 -34.77 23.35
C VAL A 22 -22.08 -33.99 22.21
N MET A 23 -22.84 -33.54 21.20
CA MET A 23 -22.31 -32.69 20.12
C MET A 23 -21.72 -31.39 20.67
N MET A 24 -22.41 -30.81 21.63
CA MET A 24 -21.98 -29.67 22.37
C MET A 24 -20.61 -29.96 23.05
N MET A 25 -20.50 -31.01 23.87
CA MET A 25 -19.24 -31.36 24.53
C MET A 25 -18.06 -31.50 23.55
N PHE A 26 -18.27 -32.09 22.36
CA PHE A 26 -17.27 -32.18 21.30
C PHE A 26 -16.86 -30.80 20.75
N LEU A 27 -17.82 -29.88 20.56
CA LEU A 27 -17.53 -28.51 20.15
C LEU A 27 -16.71 -27.76 21.22
N MET A 28 -16.92 -28.05 22.51
CA MET A 28 -16.20 -27.42 23.63
C MET A 28 -14.75 -27.89 23.65
N LEU A 29 -14.56 -29.20 23.50
CA LEU A 29 -13.25 -29.82 23.40
C LEU A 29 -12.49 -29.30 22.18
N PHE A 30 -13.14 -29.21 21.01
CA PHE A 30 -12.53 -28.63 19.81
C PHE A 30 -12.16 -27.15 19.99
N CYS A 31 -13.06 -26.35 20.57
CA CYS A 31 -12.77 -24.94 20.87
C CYS A 31 -11.63 -24.78 21.89
N PHE A 32 -11.56 -25.68 22.88
CA PHE A 32 -10.52 -25.69 23.89
C PHE A 32 -9.17 -26.08 23.28
N GLU A 33 -9.12 -27.14 22.46
CA GLU A 33 -7.91 -27.59 21.76
C GLU A 33 -7.39 -26.51 20.78
N GLU A 34 -8.29 -25.87 20.02
CA GLU A 34 -7.93 -24.73 19.17
C GLU A 34 -7.45 -23.52 19.97
N TYR A 35 -8.06 -23.24 21.13
CA TYR A 35 -7.61 -22.17 22.01
C TYR A 35 -6.23 -22.46 22.60
N GLU A 36 -5.98 -23.69 23.08
CA GLU A 36 -4.66 -24.11 23.55
C GLU A 36 -3.62 -23.99 22.43
N ARG A 37 -3.95 -24.44 21.21
CA ARG A 37 -3.06 -24.36 20.05
C ARG A 37 -2.74 -22.92 19.65
N LEU A 38 -3.72 -22.02 19.67
CA LEU A 38 -3.54 -20.63 19.22
C LEU A 38 -2.91 -19.72 20.29
N TYR A 39 -3.18 -19.97 21.58
CA TYR A 39 -2.86 -19.02 22.63
C TYR A 39 -1.89 -19.54 23.69
N LEU A 40 -1.89 -20.85 24.01
CA LEU A 40 -1.04 -21.44 25.04
C LEU A 40 0.24 -22.06 24.45
N LEU A 41 0.12 -22.82 23.36
CA LEU A 41 1.24 -23.47 22.67
C LEU A 41 1.77 -22.58 21.54
N LYS A 42 2.32 -21.42 21.89
CA LYS A 42 2.90 -20.49 20.91
C LYS A 42 4.14 -21.10 20.25
N THR A 43 4.03 -21.42 18.97
CA THR A 43 5.19 -21.79 18.15
C THR A 43 6.05 -20.56 17.90
N PRO A 44 7.37 -20.60 18.14
CA PRO A 44 8.27 -19.50 17.80
C PRO A 44 8.17 -19.14 16.32
N CYS A 45 8.06 -17.85 16.03
CA CYS A 45 8.03 -17.30 14.68
C CYS A 45 9.17 -16.28 14.55
N ARG A 46 9.78 -16.17 13.34
CA ARG A 46 10.94 -15.29 13.09
C ARG A 46 12.14 -15.61 13.98
N ASN A 47 12.48 -16.89 14.02
CA ASN A 47 13.58 -17.45 14.81
C ASN A 47 14.74 -17.92 13.92
N SER A 48 14.93 -17.32 12.74
CA SER A 48 16.10 -17.60 11.89
C SER A 48 17.39 -17.39 12.67
N LYS A 49 18.39 -18.23 12.39
CA LYS A 49 19.75 -18.06 12.93
C LYS A 49 20.39 -16.74 12.50
N MET A 50 19.99 -16.22 11.34
CA MET A 50 20.45 -14.93 10.84
C MET A 50 19.50 -13.84 11.30
N SER A 51 19.92 -13.07 12.30
CA SER A 51 19.17 -11.90 12.78
C SER A 51 19.25 -10.75 11.76
N GLY A 52 18.34 -9.77 11.85
CA GLY A 52 18.42 -8.57 11.03
C GLY A 52 19.74 -7.80 11.23
N HIS A 53 20.25 -7.71 12.45
CA HIS A 53 21.58 -7.14 12.71
C HIS A 53 22.70 -7.91 11.99
N ALA A 54 22.70 -9.25 12.09
CA ALA A 54 23.70 -10.06 11.41
C ALA A 54 23.63 -9.89 9.88
N TYR A 55 22.43 -9.81 9.32
CA TYR A 55 22.21 -9.53 7.90
C TYR A 55 22.78 -8.16 7.49
N VAL A 56 22.55 -7.11 8.29
CA VAL A 56 23.13 -5.79 8.02
C VAL A 56 24.65 -5.86 8.05
N MET A 57 25.24 -6.46 9.09
CA MET A 57 26.70 -6.59 9.18
C MET A 57 27.28 -7.41 8.03
N GLU A 58 26.58 -8.44 7.55
CA GLU A 58 26.98 -9.20 6.36
C GLU A 58 27.02 -8.29 5.12
N LEU A 59 26.00 -7.47 4.87
CA LEU A 59 25.97 -6.54 3.73
C LEU A 59 27.09 -5.49 3.80
N MET A 60 27.40 -5.02 5.01
CA MET A 60 28.42 -3.99 5.24
C MET A 60 29.85 -4.53 5.07
N ASN A 61 30.08 -5.80 5.40
CA ASN A 61 31.40 -6.43 5.35
C ASN A 61 31.63 -7.26 4.07
N ALA A 62 30.59 -7.49 3.26
CA ALA A 62 30.67 -8.21 2.00
C ALA A 62 31.07 -7.28 0.83
N ASN A 63 30.90 -7.77 -0.40
CA ASN A 63 31.10 -6.98 -1.61
C ASN A 63 30.26 -5.68 -1.54
N PRO A 64 30.87 -4.48 -1.71
CA PRO A 64 30.19 -3.19 -1.61
C PRO A 64 28.94 -3.05 -2.48
N THR A 65 28.87 -3.78 -3.59
CA THR A 65 27.70 -3.81 -4.47
C THR A 65 26.46 -4.33 -3.75
N ARG A 66 26.58 -5.25 -2.79
CA ARG A 66 25.42 -5.78 -2.04
C ARG A 66 24.74 -4.71 -1.18
N CYS A 67 25.54 -3.90 -0.47
CA CYS A 67 25.01 -2.78 0.30
C CYS A 67 24.32 -1.78 -0.64
N TYR A 68 24.95 -1.47 -1.77
CA TYR A 68 24.39 -0.56 -2.75
C TYR A 68 23.08 -1.07 -3.37
N ASP A 69 23.02 -2.35 -3.73
CA ASP A 69 21.82 -2.95 -4.32
C ASP A 69 20.65 -2.94 -3.32
N MET A 70 20.93 -3.21 -2.04
CA MET A 70 19.90 -3.34 -1.00
C MET A 70 19.48 -2.01 -0.38
N PHE A 71 20.39 -1.03 -0.27
CA PHE A 71 20.19 0.23 0.46
C PHE A 71 20.40 1.49 -0.41
N ARG A 72 20.75 1.34 -1.70
CA ARG A 72 20.98 2.42 -2.68
C ARG A 72 22.15 3.35 -2.33
N MET A 73 23.05 2.93 -1.46
CA MET A 73 24.23 3.68 -1.07
C MET A 73 25.37 2.74 -0.70
N LYS A 74 26.61 3.23 -0.82
CA LYS A 74 27.80 2.47 -0.45
C LYS A 74 27.92 2.31 1.08
N PRO A 75 28.67 1.30 1.57
CA PRO A 75 28.82 1.06 3.00
C PRO A 75 29.31 2.27 3.82
N ASP A 76 30.30 3.01 3.32
CA ASP A 76 30.84 4.21 3.96
C ASP A 76 29.79 5.33 4.07
N VAL A 77 29.01 5.54 3.00
CA VAL A 77 27.90 6.50 2.98
C VAL A 77 26.79 6.07 3.94
N PHE A 78 26.45 4.77 4.01
CA PHE A 78 25.46 4.23 4.94
C PHE A 78 25.83 4.45 6.40
N ILE A 79 27.10 4.23 6.77
CA ILE A 79 27.59 4.46 8.13
C ILE A 79 27.48 5.95 8.47
N THR A 80 27.94 6.81 7.56
CA THR A 80 27.91 8.26 7.74
C THR A 80 26.48 8.78 7.86
N PHE A 81 25.56 8.25 7.04
CA PHE A 81 24.13 8.56 7.10
C PHE A 81 23.52 8.14 8.43
N SER A 82 23.77 6.90 8.86
CA SER A 82 23.25 6.36 10.11
C SER A 82 23.73 7.17 11.32
N ASN A 83 25.02 7.50 11.38
CA ASN A 83 25.58 8.34 12.44
C ASN A 83 24.98 9.74 12.43
N THR A 84 24.81 10.35 11.25
CA THR A 84 24.17 11.66 11.13
C THR A 84 22.74 11.65 11.71
N LEU A 85 21.97 10.59 11.43
CA LEU A 85 20.62 10.46 11.99
C LEU A 85 20.62 10.25 13.52
N ILE A 86 21.63 9.58 14.05
CA ILE A 86 21.79 9.37 15.50
C ILE A 86 22.13 10.70 16.17
N ASP A 87 23.18 11.37 15.68
CA ASP A 87 23.79 12.52 16.33
C ASP A 87 22.94 13.79 16.19
N LYS A 88 22.34 14.03 15.02
CA LYS A 88 21.61 15.27 14.73
C LYS A 88 20.09 15.10 14.74
N CYS A 89 19.60 13.93 14.34
CA CYS A 89 18.17 13.72 14.11
C CYS A 89 17.45 13.01 15.27
N GLY A 90 18.20 12.58 16.30
CA GLY A 90 17.65 11.97 17.50
C GLY A 90 17.22 10.51 17.32
N LEU A 91 17.73 9.83 16.29
CA LEU A 91 17.54 8.39 16.14
C LEU A 91 18.32 7.66 17.24
N LYS A 92 17.67 6.73 17.95
CA LYS A 92 18.27 6.04 19.10
C LYS A 92 18.41 4.55 18.84
N HIS A 93 19.48 3.97 19.38
CA HIS A 93 19.54 2.54 19.61
C HIS A 93 18.42 2.13 20.58
N SER A 94 17.82 0.97 20.33
CA SER A 94 16.93 0.33 21.29
C SER A 94 17.59 -0.93 21.84
N ARG A 95 17.02 -1.50 22.92
CA ARG A 95 17.55 -2.69 23.58
C ARG A 95 17.79 -3.87 22.62
N TYR A 96 16.92 -4.05 21.63
CA TYR A 96 16.92 -5.22 20.73
C TYR A 96 17.08 -4.86 19.26
N LEU A 97 17.22 -3.57 18.93
CA LEU A 97 17.30 -3.10 17.56
C LEU A 97 18.23 -1.89 17.49
N SER A 98 19.34 -2.06 16.78
CA SER A 98 20.35 -1.00 16.58
C SER A 98 19.81 0.12 15.69
N ALA A 99 20.37 1.33 15.79
CA ALA A 99 20.02 2.42 14.88
C ALA A 99 20.39 2.09 13.41
N TYR A 100 21.52 1.42 13.18
CA TYR A 100 21.92 0.93 11.86
C TYR A 100 20.90 -0.02 11.25
N GLU A 101 20.41 -0.98 12.03
CA GLU A 101 19.39 -1.92 11.56
C GLU A 101 18.05 -1.22 11.29
N GLN A 102 17.69 -0.21 12.08
CA GLN A 102 16.51 0.62 11.81
C GLN A 102 16.63 1.33 10.46
N VAL A 103 17.78 1.95 10.18
CA VAL A 103 18.05 2.64 8.91
C VAL A 103 18.05 1.63 7.75
N ALA A 104 18.67 0.46 7.93
CA ALA A 104 18.67 -0.60 6.93
C ALA A 104 17.26 -1.10 6.59
N ILE A 105 16.39 -1.32 7.60
CA ILE A 105 14.98 -1.70 7.37
C ILE A 105 14.29 -0.64 6.51
N PHE A 106 14.43 0.64 6.88
CA PHE A 106 13.80 1.74 6.15
C PHE A 106 14.31 1.84 4.70
N LEU A 107 15.63 1.86 4.52
CA LEU A 107 16.26 1.95 3.20
C LEU A 107 15.87 0.78 2.31
N HIS A 108 15.84 -0.44 2.85
CA HIS A 108 15.43 -1.63 2.09
C HIS A 108 13.97 -1.54 1.63
N ILE A 109 13.08 -0.99 2.46
CA ILE A 109 11.68 -0.77 2.10
C ILE A 109 11.56 0.26 0.97
N ILE A 110 12.19 1.44 1.08
CA ILE A 110 12.06 2.49 0.06
C ILE A 110 12.80 2.15 -1.25
N ALA A 111 13.91 1.42 -1.16
CA ALA A 111 14.74 1.04 -2.29
C ALA A 111 14.02 0.08 -3.25
N HIS A 112 13.18 -0.80 -2.70
CA HIS A 112 12.56 -1.91 -3.43
C HIS A 112 11.02 -1.91 -3.40
N GLY A 113 10.39 -0.97 -2.70
CA GLY A 113 8.93 -0.93 -2.56
C GLY A 113 8.36 -2.17 -1.87
N ILE A 114 9.10 -2.78 -0.93
CA ILE A 114 8.68 -4.05 -0.32
C ILE A 114 7.70 -3.84 0.85
N MET A 115 6.70 -4.70 0.93
CA MET A 115 5.69 -4.65 2.00
C MET A 115 6.31 -4.93 3.38
N SER A 116 5.74 -4.35 4.44
CA SER A 116 6.21 -4.53 5.83
C SER A 116 6.28 -5.99 6.26
N ARG A 117 5.43 -6.88 5.71
CA ARG A 117 5.48 -8.32 6.00
C ARG A 117 6.75 -8.99 5.46
N VAL A 118 7.19 -8.57 4.27
CA VAL A 118 8.41 -9.09 3.64
C VAL A 118 9.64 -8.59 4.40
N ALA A 119 9.65 -7.30 4.77
CA ALA A 119 10.71 -6.76 5.63
C ALA A 119 10.73 -7.44 7.02
N ALA A 120 9.55 -7.73 7.60
CA ALA A 120 9.42 -8.43 8.87
C ALA A 120 10.02 -9.85 8.82
N GLU A 121 9.84 -10.55 7.71
CA GLU A 121 10.48 -11.84 7.49
C GLU A 121 11.99 -11.65 7.28
N LYS A 122 12.42 -10.74 6.42
CA LYS A 122 13.85 -10.55 6.11
C LYS A 122 14.69 -10.17 7.34
N PHE A 123 14.22 -9.23 8.14
CA PHE A 123 14.94 -8.73 9.31
C PHE A 123 14.56 -9.44 10.62
N GLN A 124 13.66 -10.43 10.55
CA GLN A 124 13.25 -11.26 11.70
C GLN A 124 12.64 -10.45 12.86
N HIS A 125 11.80 -9.46 12.53
CA HIS A 125 11.07 -8.64 13.50
C HIS A 125 9.56 -8.70 13.28
N SER A 126 8.77 -8.44 14.32
CA SER A 126 7.31 -8.36 14.16
C SER A 126 6.91 -7.23 13.19
N GLY A 127 5.76 -7.37 12.53
CA GLY A 127 5.24 -6.32 11.65
C GLY A 127 5.01 -4.99 12.37
N GLU A 128 4.64 -5.03 13.66
CA GLU A 128 4.54 -3.85 14.51
C GLU A 128 5.89 -3.14 14.67
N THR A 129 6.97 -3.91 14.88
CA THR A 129 8.33 -3.39 14.99
C THR A 129 8.74 -2.71 13.69
N ILE A 130 8.56 -3.39 12.54
CA ILE A 130 8.86 -2.81 11.23
C ILE A 130 8.10 -1.50 11.01
N SER A 131 6.81 -1.47 11.33
CA SER A 131 5.99 -0.25 11.21
C SER A 131 6.52 0.89 12.09
N LYS A 132 6.78 0.63 13.38
CA LYS A 132 7.33 1.65 14.30
C LYS A 132 8.69 2.18 13.83
N VAL A 133 9.54 1.29 13.32
CA VAL A 133 10.86 1.62 12.79
C VAL A 133 10.74 2.49 11.56
N PHE A 134 9.88 2.12 10.61
CA PHE A 134 9.66 2.89 9.39
C PHE A 134 9.30 4.34 9.70
N HIS A 135 8.29 4.56 10.56
CA HIS A 135 7.86 5.92 10.92
C HIS A 135 8.92 6.69 11.71
N ARG A 136 9.65 6.02 12.62
CA ARG A 136 10.72 6.67 13.39
C ARG A 136 11.85 7.15 12.50
N VAL A 137 12.30 6.30 11.58
CA VAL A 137 13.38 6.63 10.65
C VAL A 137 12.90 7.67 9.63
N LEU A 138 11.68 7.54 9.10
CA LEU A 138 11.06 8.56 8.23
C LEU A 138 11.10 9.94 8.88
N LYS A 139 10.67 10.04 10.14
CA LYS A 139 10.70 11.30 10.89
C LYS A 139 12.12 11.86 11.06
N ALA A 140 13.09 10.99 11.38
CA ALA A 140 14.48 11.40 11.53
C ALA A 140 15.07 11.92 10.21
N ILE A 141 14.78 11.25 9.09
CA ILE A 141 15.21 11.65 7.76
C ILE A 141 14.53 12.96 7.35
N CYS A 142 13.22 13.13 7.55
CA CYS A 142 12.55 14.40 7.26
C CYS A 142 13.12 15.56 8.08
N LYS A 143 13.53 15.32 9.33
CA LYS A 143 14.24 16.33 10.14
C LYS A 143 15.59 16.70 9.50
N LEU A 144 16.34 15.72 9.01
CA LEU A 144 17.58 15.97 8.26
C LEU A 144 17.31 16.72 6.94
N GLY A 145 16.19 16.43 6.29
CA GLY A 145 15.75 17.06 5.04
C GLY A 145 15.66 18.57 5.12
N VAL A 146 15.27 19.12 6.28
CA VAL A 146 15.22 20.56 6.53
C VAL A 146 16.59 21.23 6.36
N GLU A 147 17.69 20.53 6.65
CA GLU A 147 19.06 21.04 6.48
C GLU A 147 19.64 20.71 5.11
N ILE A 148 19.25 19.58 4.52
CA ILE A 148 19.89 19.03 3.32
C ILE A 148 19.22 19.47 2.02
N ILE A 149 17.90 19.65 2.03
CA ILE A 149 17.11 20.18 0.92
C ILE A 149 17.03 21.69 1.14
N ALA A 150 18.03 22.39 0.63
CA ALA A 150 18.20 23.82 0.80
C ALA A 150 18.68 24.43 -0.52
N PRO A 151 18.36 25.71 -0.78
CA PRO A 151 18.86 26.39 -1.97
C PRO A 151 20.39 26.50 -1.96
N PRO A 152 21.03 26.47 -3.14
CA PRO A 152 22.44 26.83 -3.29
C PRO A 152 22.63 28.33 -3.03
N ASN A 153 23.90 28.76 -2.96
CA ASN A 153 24.21 30.18 -2.99
C ASN A 153 23.85 30.76 -4.36
N PHE A 154 22.86 31.65 -4.42
CA PHE A 154 22.41 32.27 -5.67
C PHE A 154 23.37 33.32 -6.22
N ASP A 155 24.30 33.83 -5.41
CA ASP A 155 25.26 34.84 -5.85
C ASP A 155 26.37 34.24 -6.72
N GLU A 156 26.60 32.93 -6.63
CA GLU A 156 27.63 32.20 -7.36
C GLU A 156 27.04 31.52 -8.60
N VAL A 157 27.76 31.58 -9.72
CA VAL A 157 27.39 30.81 -10.91
C VAL A 157 27.75 29.34 -10.68
N PRO A 158 26.82 28.39 -10.85
CA PRO A 158 27.10 26.97 -10.67
C PRO A 158 28.31 26.51 -11.51
N PRO A 159 29.23 25.69 -10.96
CA PRO A 159 30.41 25.22 -11.69
C PRO A 159 30.09 24.52 -13.02
N GLU A 160 28.95 23.84 -13.09
CA GLU A 160 28.43 23.15 -14.28
C GLU A 160 28.11 24.13 -15.43
N ILE A 161 27.69 25.35 -15.10
CA ILE A 161 27.49 26.43 -16.08
C ILE A 161 28.82 27.13 -16.34
N LEU A 162 29.51 27.58 -15.29
CA LEU A 162 30.68 28.45 -15.38
C LEU A 162 31.80 27.85 -16.25
N HIS A 163 32.04 26.55 -16.13
CA HIS A 163 33.10 25.86 -16.86
C HIS A 163 32.67 25.30 -18.23
N ASN A 164 31.40 25.45 -18.60
CA ASN A 164 30.89 24.95 -19.88
C ASN A 164 30.62 26.12 -20.85
N PRO A 165 31.41 26.27 -21.93
CA PRO A 165 31.25 27.37 -22.89
C PRO A 165 29.94 27.31 -23.68
N LYS A 166 29.21 26.18 -23.66
CA LYS A 166 27.86 26.06 -24.21
C LYS A 166 26.83 26.79 -23.35
N TYR A 167 27.05 26.84 -22.04
CA TYR A 167 26.10 27.40 -21.07
C TYR A 167 26.47 28.80 -20.60
N TYR A 168 27.76 29.07 -20.36
CA TYR A 168 28.23 30.40 -19.98
C TYR A 168 28.52 31.27 -21.22
N PRO A 169 28.08 32.55 -21.26
CA PRO A 169 27.40 33.31 -20.21
C PRO A 169 25.86 33.25 -20.26
N PHE A 170 25.28 32.54 -21.22
CA PHE A 170 23.84 32.59 -21.55
C PHE A 170 22.93 32.20 -20.37
N PHE A 171 23.35 31.22 -19.56
CA PHE A 171 22.60 30.71 -18.41
C PHE A 171 23.23 31.10 -17.06
N LYS A 172 24.12 32.11 -17.01
CA LYS A 172 24.84 32.49 -15.77
C LYS A 172 23.93 32.87 -14.59
N ASP A 173 22.68 33.26 -14.89
CA ASP A 173 21.68 33.67 -13.89
C ASP A 173 20.61 32.60 -13.64
N CYS A 174 20.71 31.44 -14.30
CA CYS A 174 19.87 30.30 -14.01
C CYS A 174 20.33 29.63 -12.71
N ILE A 175 19.43 29.45 -11.74
CA ILE A 175 19.74 28.88 -10.42
C ILE A 175 19.26 27.42 -10.26
N GLY A 176 18.49 26.91 -11.22
CA GLY A 176 18.02 25.53 -11.21
C GLY A 176 16.82 25.31 -12.11
N ALA A 177 16.20 24.14 -11.98
CA ALA A 177 14.99 23.77 -12.69
C ALA A 177 13.88 23.37 -11.71
N ILE A 178 12.62 23.61 -12.08
CA ILE A 178 11.42 23.18 -11.35
C ILE A 178 10.59 22.31 -12.27
N ASP A 179 10.13 21.19 -11.73
CA ASP A 179 9.21 20.32 -12.43
C ASP A 179 8.15 19.74 -11.50
N GLY A 180 6.99 19.44 -12.08
CA GLY A 180 5.89 18.73 -11.46
C GLY A 180 5.94 17.25 -11.83
N THR A 181 5.68 16.37 -10.87
CA THR A 181 5.66 14.93 -11.12
C THR A 181 4.58 14.22 -10.31
N HIS A 182 4.05 13.15 -10.89
CA HIS A 182 3.04 12.31 -10.26
C HIS A 182 3.66 11.04 -9.69
N ILE A 183 3.50 10.87 -8.38
CA ILE A 183 3.94 9.70 -7.62
C ILE A 183 2.68 8.88 -7.30
N GLU A 184 2.78 7.55 -7.33
CA GLU A 184 1.63 6.70 -6.97
C GLU A 184 1.15 7.00 -5.55
N ALA A 185 -0.16 6.94 -5.32
CA ALA A 185 -0.76 7.13 -4.02
C ALA A 185 -1.69 5.95 -3.69
N CYS A 186 -1.46 5.32 -2.54
CA CYS A 186 -2.32 4.24 -2.07
C CYS A 186 -3.48 4.81 -1.26
N ILE A 187 -4.64 5.02 -1.89
CA ILE A 187 -5.80 5.70 -1.28
C ILE A 187 -6.97 4.73 -1.11
N PRO A 188 -7.70 4.73 0.03
CA PRO A 188 -8.95 3.98 0.16
C PRO A 188 -9.97 4.39 -0.90
N ILE A 189 -10.70 3.42 -1.48
CA ILE A 189 -11.64 3.64 -2.60
C ILE A 189 -12.56 4.87 -2.41
N PRO A 190 -13.18 5.11 -1.24
CA PRO A 190 -14.07 6.26 -1.07
C PRO A 190 -13.40 7.62 -1.21
N GLN A 191 -12.07 7.69 -1.07
CA GLN A 191 -11.27 8.91 -1.09
C GLN A 191 -10.45 9.05 -2.38
N GLN A 192 -10.55 8.12 -3.33
CA GLN A 192 -9.70 8.09 -4.52
C GLN A 192 -9.99 9.19 -5.55
N ILE A 193 -11.21 9.73 -5.57
CA ILE A 193 -11.67 10.64 -6.65
C ILE A 193 -10.71 11.82 -6.87
N PRO A 194 -10.28 12.58 -5.83
CA PRO A 194 -9.34 13.69 -6.02
C PRO A 194 -7.95 13.26 -6.51
N TYR A 195 -7.55 12.01 -6.27
CA TYR A 195 -6.22 11.50 -6.59
C TYR A 195 -6.16 10.83 -7.97
N ARG A 196 -7.31 10.57 -8.60
CA ARG A 196 -7.39 10.04 -9.97
C ARG A 196 -7.28 11.17 -10.98
N GLY A 197 -6.04 11.51 -11.33
CA GLY A 197 -5.71 12.45 -12.38
C GLY A 197 -5.87 11.86 -13.79
N LYS A 198 -4.95 12.20 -14.69
CA LYS A 198 -4.94 11.70 -16.08
C LYS A 198 -4.52 10.22 -16.20
N LYS A 199 -3.96 9.62 -15.13
CA LYS A 199 -3.53 8.22 -15.07
C LYS A 199 -4.63 7.33 -14.48
N VAL A 200 -4.64 6.05 -14.84
CA VAL A 200 -5.60 5.05 -14.34
C VAL A 200 -5.50 4.89 -12.83
N GLU A 201 -4.27 4.90 -12.30
CA GLU A 201 -4.00 4.74 -10.88
C GLU A 201 -4.06 6.09 -10.12
N PRO A 202 -4.51 6.10 -8.85
CA PRO A 202 -4.44 7.28 -8.01
C PRO A 202 -2.99 7.74 -7.80
N THR A 203 -2.77 9.04 -7.89
CA THR A 203 -1.44 9.66 -7.70
C THR A 203 -1.53 10.85 -6.77
N GLN A 204 -0.40 11.19 -6.16
CA GLN A 204 -0.17 12.48 -5.53
C GLN A 204 0.77 13.30 -6.41
N ASN A 205 0.52 14.60 -6.50
CA ASN A 205 1.36 15.51 -7.25
C ASN A 205 2.47 16.07 -6.34
N VAL A 206 3.69 16.14 -6.88
CA VAL A 206 4.89 16.63 -6.21
C VAL A 206 5.56 17.66 -7.10
N ILE A 207 5.84 18.83 -6.54
CA ILE A 207 6.68 19.84 -7.19
C ILE A 207 8.05 19.82 -6.53
N ALA A 208 9.10 19.77 -7.35
CA ALA A 208 10.46 19.81 -6.87
C ALA A 208 11.27 20.84 -7.66
N ALA A 209 12.18 21.51 -6.95
CA ALA A 209 13.24 22.31 -7.55
C ALA A 209 14.57 21.59 -7.37
N CYS A 210 15.43 21.64 -8.40
CA CYS A 210 16.74 21.02 -8.42
C CYS A 210 17.81 22.00 -8.90
N SER A 211 19.00 21.90 -8.33
CA SER A 211 20.21 22.61 -8.79
C SER A 211 20.98 21.79 -9.83
N PHE A 212 21.95 22.43 -10.48
CA PHE A 212 22.79 21.83 -11.53
C PHE A 212 23.67 20.67 -11.06
N ASP A 213 23.94 20.59 -9.75
CA ASP A 213 24.65 19.47 -9.13
C ASP A 213 23.74 18.24 -8.89
N LEU A 214 22.51 18.26 -9.41
CA LEU A 214 21.47 17.23 -9.27
C LEU A 214 20.93 17.05 -7.85
N CYS A 215 21.12 18.05 -6.97
CA CYS A 215 20.48 18.07 -5.66
C CYS A 215 19.09 18.72 -5.72
N PHE A 216 18.16 18.18 -4.95
CA PHE A 216 16.87 18.82 -4.67
C PHE A 216 17.08 20.03 -3.74
N THR A 217 16.54 21.18 -4.10
CA THR A 217 16.64 22.43 -3.33
C THR A 217 15.33 22.83 -2.68
N PHE A 218 14.22 22.30 -3.18
CA PHE A 218 12.87 22.47 -2.64
C PHE A 218 12.00 21.29 -3.06
N VAL A 219 11.10 20.84 -2.19
CA VAL A 219 10.15 19.75 -2.50
C VAL A 219 8.82 20.02 -1.79
N MET A 220 7.73 20.07 -2.57
CA MET A 220 6.35 20.17 -2.08
C MET A 220 5.58 18.89 -2.42
N CYS A 221 4.98 18.25 -1.41
CA CYS A 221 4.29 16.97 -1.56
C CYS A 221 2.89 16.98 -0.93
N GLY A 222 2.10 15.96 -1.26
CA GLY A 222 0.82 15.70 -0.62
C GLY A 222 -0.38 16.36 -1.29
N TRP A 223 -0.21 16.86 -2.52
CA TRP A 223 -1.31 17.37 -3.34
C TRP A 223 -2.02 16.23 -4.05
N GLU A 224 -3.32 16.40 -4.27
CA GLU A 224 -4.11 15.42 -4.99
C GLU A 224 -3.67 15.34 -6.46
N GLY A 225 -3.66 14.13 -7.04
CA GLY A 225 -3.21 13.91 -8.42
C GLY A 225 -4.06 14.56 -9.51
N THR A 226 -5.22 15.13 -9.19
CA THR A 226 -5.99 15.97 -10.13
C THR A 226 -5.56 17.44 -10.11
N THR A 227 -4.82 17.86 -9.09
CA THR A 227 -4.35 19.23 -8.97
C THR A 227 -3.32 19.54 -10.03
N ASN A 228 -3.56 20.63 -10.77
CA ASN A 228 -2.66 21.13 -11.81
C ASN A 228 -1.36 21.69 -11.19
N ASP A 229 -0.22 21.35 -11.77
CA ASP A 229 1.11 21.78 -11.34
C ASP A 229 1.19 23.30 -11.15
N SER A 230 0.59 24.08 -12.06
CA SER A 230 0.57 25.55 -11.94
C SER A 230 -0.05 26.01 -10.63
N ARG A 231 -1.14 25.37 -10.15
CA ARG A 231 -1.79 25.71 -8.88
C ARG A 231 -0.90 25.40 -7.69
N ILE A 232 -0.23 24.25 -7.70
CA ILE A 232 0.68 23.84 -6.64
C ILE A 232 1.88 24.80 -6.59
N PHE A 233 2.41 25.16 -7.76
CA PHE A 233 3.52 26.09 -7.89
C PHE A 233 3.15 27.48 -7.36
N PHE A 234 1.96 27.99 -7.70
CA PHE A 234 1.48 29.25 -7.13
C PHE A 234 1.39 29.19 -5.60
N GLU A 235 0.90 28.10 -5.02
CA GLU A 235 0.87 27.92 -3.57
C GLU A 235 2.29 27.89 -2.97
N CYS A 236 3.25 27.24 -3.64
CA CYS A 236 4.64 27.19 -3.20
C CYS A 236 5.24 28.60 -3.06
N ILE A 237 5.04 29.46 -4.06
CA ILE A 237 5.70 30.78 -4.12
C ILE A 237 4.92 31.88 -3.39
N THR A 238 3.61 31.73 -3.17
CA THR A 238 2.77 32.76 -2.54
C THR A 238 2.64 32.59 -1.02
N ASN A 239 2.74 31.36 -0.51
CA ASN A 239 2.63 31.09 0.92
C ASN A 239 4.01 31.10 1.60
N PRO A 240 4.32 32.07 2.47
CA PRO A 240 5.63 32.19 3.11
C PRO A 240 6.01 30.99 4.00
N GLU A 241 5.04 30.25 4.52
CA GLU A 241 5.27 29.06 5.35
C GLU A 241 5.98 27.93 4.57
N ASN A 242 5.80 27.90 3.25
CA ASN A 242 6.47 26.92 2.38
C ASN A 242 7.98 27.20 2.28
N LYS A 243 8.44 28.42 2.59
CA LYS A 243 9.85 28.83 2.52
C LYS A 243 10.48 28.53 1.16
N PHE A 244 9.71 28.73 0.09
CA PHE A 244 10.21 28.55 -1.26
C PHE A 244 11.37 29.54 -1.52
N PRO A 245 12.50 29.07 -2.08
CA PRO A 245 13.67 29.90 -2.29
C PRO A 245 13.47 30.80 -3.52
N MET A 246 12.85 31.97 -3.31
CA MET A 246 12.56 32.91 -4.39
C MET A 246 13.86 33.43 -5.06
N PRO A 247 13.91 33.48 -6.40
CA PRO A 247 15.00 34.15 -7.12
C PRO A 247 15.08 35.64 -6.75
N VAL A 248 16.30 36.19 -6.71
CA VAL A 248 16.58 37.60 -6.40
C VAL A 248 17.27 38.27 -7.59
N GLY A 249 16.91 39.52 -7.87
CA GLY A 249 17.48 40.27 -9.00
C GLY A 249 17.13 39.62 -10.34
N ASP A 250 18.14 39.44 -11.20
CA ASP A 250 18.00 38.83 -12.53
C ASP A 250 18.05 37.30 -12.52
N LYS A 251 18.13 36.67 -11.33
CA LYS A 251 18.18 35.21 -11.20
C LYS A 251 16.83 34.58 -11.56
N TYR A 252 16.86 33.37 -12.11
CA TYR A 252 15.63 32.66 -12.50
C TYR A 252 15.75 31.13 -12.43
N TYR A 253 14.62 30.47 -12.21
CA TYR A 253 14.45 29.04 -12.42
C TYR A 253 13.98 28.74 -13.84
N LEU A 254 14.48 27.67 -14.42
CA LEU A 254 13.83 27.03 -15.57
C LEU A 254 12.62 26.24 -15.09
N VAL A 255 11.51 26.30 -15.83
CA VAL A 255 10.27 25.61 -15.50
C VAL A 255 9.71 24.91 -16.73
N ASP A 256 8.90 23.86 -16.57
CA ASP A 256 8.21 23.27 -17.73
C ASP A 256 7.28 24.27 -18.45
N SER A 257 7.03 24.01 -19.74
CA SER A 257 6.12 24.74 -20.62
C SER A 257 4.68 24.88 -20.12
N GLY A 258 4.28 24.03 -19.17
CA GLY A 258 3.01 24.11 -18.43
C GLY A 258 2.93 25.27 -17.44
N PHE A 259 4.06 25.86 -17.04
CA PHE A 259 4.12 26.99 -16.14
C PHE A 259 4.08 28.34 -16.89
N THR A 260 3.70 29.39 -16.16
CA THR A 260 3.58 30.74 -16.72
C THR A 260 4.92 31.47 -16.61
N ASN A 261 5.38 32.06 -17.71
CA ASN A 261 6.53 32.96 -17.71
C ASN A 261 6.25 34.19 -16.83
N MET A 262 7.12 34.42 -15.85
CA MET A 262 7.04 35.57 -14.95
C MET A 262 8.42 35.89 -14.37
N PRO A 263 8.65 37.07 -13.76
CA PRO A 263 9.95 37.40 -13.18
C PRO A 263 10.45 36.28 -12.23
N GLY A 264 11.68 35.82 -12.45
CA GLY A 264 12.27 34.70 -11.72
C GLY A 264 11.95 33.30 -12.26
N PHE A 265 11.08 33.15 -13.26
CA PHE A 265 10.68 31.82 -13.78
C PHE A 265 10.55 31.84 -15.31
N LEU A 266 11.35 31.00 -15.96
CA LEU A 266 11.46 30.96 -17.42
C LEU A 266 11.11 29.56 -17.96
N ALA A 267 10.00 29.51 -18.69
CA ALA A 267 9.56 28.35 -19.45
C ALA A 267 10.19 28.33 -20.86
N PRO A 268 10.54 27.15 -21.41
CA PRO A 268 11.03 27.00 -22.77
C PRO A 268 10.09 27.58 -23.83
N ILE A 269 10.66 27.94 -24.98
CA ILE A 269 9.89 28.41 -26.14
C ILE A 269 9.00 27.26 -26.63
N ARG A 270 7.68 27.50 -26.67
CA ARG A 270 6.70 26.53 -27.20
C ARG A 270 6.91 26.35 -28.70
N GLY A 271 7.23 25.13 -29.14
CA GLY A 271 7.34 24.78 -30.56
C GLY A 271 8.54 23.90 -30.90
N GLU A 272 9.58 23.89 -30.07
CA GLU A 272 10.68 22.92 -30.19
C GLU A 272 10.47 21.77 -29.19
N ARG A 273 10.45 20.55 -29.73
CA ARG A 273 10.36 19.32 -28.93
C ARG A 273 11.74 18.97 -28.40
N TYR A 274 12.03 19.38 -27.17
CA TYR A 274 13.17 18.86 -26.42
C TYR A 274 12.78 17.48 -25.84
N HIS A 275 12.82 16.44 -26.67
CA HIS A 275 12.65 15.07 -26.20
C HIS A 275 14.00 14.57 -25.69
N LEU A 276 14.23 14.66 -24.38
CA LEU A 276 15.11 13.69 -23.73
C LEU A 276 14.33 12.38 -23.77
N ASN A 277 14.86 11.36 -24.43
CA ASN A 277 14.20 10.06 -24.46
C ASN A 277 13.97 9.60 -23.02
N ASP A 278 12.72 9.23 -22.73
CA ASP A 278 12.28 8.80 -21.40
C ASP A 278 13.16 7.63 -20.95
N TRP A 279 14.12 7.89 -20.06
CA TRP A 279 14.85 6.84 -19.39
C TRP A 279 13.92 6.15 -18.38
N ARG A 280 13.20 5.13 -18.84
CA ARG A 280 12.16 4.42 -18.06
C ARG A 280 12.68 3.34 -17.12
N ASN A 281 13.99 3.11 -17.01
CA ASN A 281 14.50 1.84 -16.49
C ASN A 281 15.43 1.89 -15.27
N SER A 282 15.56 3.01 -14.55
CA SER A 282 16.21 2.93 -13.24
C SER A 282 15.69 3.96 -12.23
N GLU A 283 14.58 3.65 -11.59
CA GLU A 283 14.19 4.35 -10.37
C GLU A 283 15.15 3.96 -9.24
N ARG A 284 15.77 4.95 -8.60
CA ARG A 284 16.60 4.70 -7.41
C ARG A 284 15.76 4.16 -6.24
N PHE A 285 14.52 4.65 -6.09
CA PHE A 285 13.59 4.27 -5.03
C PHE A 285 12.27 3.79 -5.61
N THR A 286 12.10 2.47 -5.71
CA THR A 286 10.91 1.83 -6.29
C THR A 286 9.61 2.15 -5.52
N ILE A 287 9.69 2.56 -4.25
CA ILE A 287 8.50 2.94 -3.47
C ILE A 287 7.72 4.11 -4.09
N LEU A 288 8.35 4.94 -4.91
CA LEU A 288 7.68 6.09 -5.55
C LEU A 288 6.74 5.65 -6.69
N SER A 289 6.97 4.48 -7.26
CA SER A 289 6.15 3.90 -8.34
C SER A 289 5.38 2.66 -7.92
N ASN A 290 5.58 2.20 -6.68
CA ASN A 290 4.82 1.15 -6.02
C ASN A 290 4.54 1.58 -4.58
N MET A 291 3.60 2.51 -4.42
CA MET A 291 3.35 3.15 -3.14
C MET A 291 2.67 2.19 -2.16
N LEU A 292 3.29 2.01 -0.99
CA LEU A 292 2.77 1.12 0.04
C LEU A 292 1.52 1.71 0.73
N PRO A 293 0.63 0.87 1.31
CA PRO A 293 -0.64 1.28 1.91
C PRO A 293 -0.47 1.96 3.28
N TYR A 294 0.23 3.09 3.30
CA TYR A 294 0.33 3.99 4.46
C TYR A 294 -0.79 5.03 4.44
N SER A 295 -1.02 5.74 5.55
CA SER A 295 -1.92 6.91 5.52
C SER A 295 -1.36 8.00 4.60
N MET A 296 -2.22 8.86 4.04
CA MET A 296 -1.74 9.99 3.22
C MET A 296 -0.84 10.96 3.99
N GLU A 297 -1.08 11.11 5.29
CA GLU A 297 -0.20 11.87 6.18
C GLU A 297 1.23 11.32 6.20
N THR A 298 1.40 10.00 6.04
CA THR A 298 2.71 9.36 5.96
C THR A 298 3.25 9.38 4.53
N GLN A 299 2.42 9.07 3.54
CA GLN A 299 2.83 8.99 2.13
C GLN A 299 3.44 10.30 1.64
N LYS A 300 2.93 11.47 2.03
CA LYS A 300 3.49 12.77 1.62
C LYS A 300 4.94 13.02 2.09
N TYR A 301 5.39 12.34 3.15
CA TYR A 301 6.77 12.47 3.64
C TYR A 301 7.74 11.49 2.98
N ILE A 302 7.24 10.43 2.32
CA ILE A 302 8.09 9.43 1.66
C ILE A 302 8.92 10.05 0.52
N PRO A 303 8.34 10.88 -0.39
CA PRO A 303 9.13 11.56 -1.41
C PRO A 303 10.17 12.51 -0.82
N ILE A 304 9.82 13.27 0.23
CA ILE A 304 10.76 14.16 0.94
C ILE A 304 11.93 13.37 1.50
N ALA A 305 11.67 12.21 2.11
CA ALA A 305 12.73 11.33 2.62
C ALA A 305 13.60 10.76 1.49
N CYS A 306 13.01 10.37 0.36
CA CYS A 306 13.77 9.91 -0.81
C CYS A 306 14.68 11.03 -1.35
N CYS A 307 14.18 12.26 -1.47
CA CYS A 307 14.97 13.43 -1.88
C CYS A 307 16.10 13.74 -0.88
N THR A 308 15.83 13.60 0.42
CA THR A 308 16.84 13.77 1.47
C THR A 308 17.95 12.74 1.36
N VAL A 309 17.60 11.46 1.19
CA VAL A 309 18.57 10.37 1.00
C VAL A 309 19.37 10.59 -0.28
N HIS A 310 18.73 10.98 -1.37
CA HIS A 310 19.36 11.31 -2.64
C HIS A 310 20.42 12.41 -2.51
N ASN A 311 20.06 13.55 -1.91
CA ASN A 311 21.00 14.65 -1.67
C ASN A 311 22.12 14.24 -0.71
N PHE A 312 21.82 13.44 0.31
CA PHE A 312 22.84 12.94 1.23
C PHE A 312 23.88 12.10 0.49
N ILE A 313 23.44 11.16 -0.36
CA ILE A 313 24.32 10.35 -1.20
C ILE A 313 25.13 11.26 -2.13
N ARG A 314 24.51 12.27 -2.76
CA ARG A 314 25.20 13.18 -3.66
C ARG A 314 26.34 13.93 -2.98
N LYS A 315 26.13 14.38 -1.74
CA LYS A 315 27.12 15.13 -0.94
C LYS A 315 28.26 14.28 -0.38
N HIS A 316 28.02 12.98 -0.13
CA HIS A 316 29.00 12.12 0.56
C HIS A 316 29.60 11.02 -0.33
N SER A 317 29.00 10.71 -1.47
CA SER A 317 29.52 9.72 -2.41
C SER A 317 30.40 10.39 -3.47
N LYS A 318 31.66 9.94 -3.57
CA LYS A 318 32.61 10.45 -4.59
C LYS A 318 32.23 10.07 -6.03
N LYS A 319 31.56 8.94 -6.22
CA LYS A 319 31.12 8.38 -7.51
C LYS A 319 29.87 7.55 -7.28
N ASP A 320 28.86 7.72 -8.11
CA ASP A 320 27.60 7.00 -7.97
C ASP A 320 27.03 6.72 -9.35
N LYS A 321 26.70 5.45 -9.60
CA LYS A 321 26.24 5.00 -10.92
C LYS A 321 25.00 5.76 -11.40
N TYR A 322 24.08 6.11 -10.51
CA TYR A 322 22.91 6.89 -10.93
C TYR A 322 23.32 8.30 -11.36
N PHE A 323 24.15 8.99 -10.57
CA PHE A 323 24.58 10.35 -10.91
C PHE A 323 25.46 10.40 -12.16
N ASP A 324 26.36 9.42 -12.31
CA ASP A 324 27.24 9.31 -13.48
C ASP A 324 26.42 9.12 -14.77
N ASN A 325 25.30 8.38 -14.70
CA ASN A 325 24.39 8.21 -15.83
C ASN A 325 23.66 9.52 -16.19
N TYR A 326 23.22 10.32 -15.21
CA TYR A 326 22.55 11.60 -15.46
C TYR A 326 23.51 12.69 -15.95
N ALA A 327 24.79 12.60 -15.61
CA ALA A 327 25.81 13.57 -16.02
C ALA A 327 26.37 13.33 -17.43
N ASN A 328 26.04 12.20 -18.07
CA ASN A 328 26.55 11.87 -19.40
C ASN A 328 25.64 12.45 -20.49
N GLU A 329 26.02 13.61 -21.05
CA GLU A 329 25.29 14.32 -22.10
C GLU A 329 25.20 13.55 -23.44
N ASP A 330 26.04 12.53 -23.67
CA ASP A 330 26.20 11.80 -24.94
C ASP A 330 25.48 10.43 -25.01
N MET A 331 24.58 10.12 -24.07
CA MET A 331 23.80 8.88 -24.10
C MET A 331 22.80 8.87 -25.27
N ILE A 332 23.12 8.15 -26.35
CA ILE A 332 22.19 7.78 -27.42
C ILE A 332 21.15 6.82 -26.83
N VAL A 333 19.88 7.24 -26.83
CA VAL A 333 18.78 6.41 -26.35
C VAL A 333 18.07 5.80 -27.55
N GLU A 334 18.02 4.47 -27.64
CA GLU A 334 17.33 3.75 -28.70
C GLU A 334 15.81 3.94 -28.62
N ASP A 335 15.21 4.30 -29.75
CA ASP A 335 13.76 4.40 -29.92
C ASP A 335 13.14 3.00 -29.93
N SER A 336 12.20 2.74 -29.03
CA SER A 336 11.22 1.65 -29.21
C SER A 336 9.81 2.25 -29.19
N GLU A 337 9.33 2.64 -30.36
CA GLU A 337 7.92 2.93 -30.63
C GLU A 337 7.08 1.65 -30.38
N PHE A 338 5.98 1.78 -29.64
CA PHE A 338 4.91 0.78 -29.66
C PHE A 338 3.59 1.47 -30.02
N ASP A 339 3.15 1.13 -31.22
CA ASP A 339 1.91 1.52 -31.87
C ASP A 339 0.71 0.89 -31.11
N ILE A 340 -0.26 1.70 -30.69
CA ILE A 340 -1.56 1.21 -30.18
C ILE A 340 -2.57 1.36 -31.30
N GLY A 341 -2.67 0.30 -32.12
CA GLY A 341 -3.73 0.14 -33.11
C GLY A 341 -5.08 -0.13 -32.45
N ALA A 342 -6.08 0.69 -32.81
CA ALA A 342 -7.48 0.45 -32.51
C ALA A 342 -8.02 -0.76 -33.28
N SER A 343 -8.74 -1.67 -32.62
CA SER A 343 -9.54 -2.71 -33.29
C SER A 343 -10.99 -2.67 -32.79
N SER A 344 -11.89 -2.52 -33.76
CA SER A 344 -13.34 -2.48 -33.69
C SER A 344 -13.98 -3.78 -33.17
N GLN A 345 -15.06 -3.63 -32.41
CA GLN A 345 -15.95 -4.72 -31.99
C GLN A 345 -17.06 -4.94 -33.04
N ASN A 346 -17.39 -6.21 -33.30
CA ASN A 346 -18.71 -6.64 -33.76
C ASN A 346 -19.26 -7.69 -32.78
N PRO A 347 -20.54 -7.68 -32.40
CA PRO A 347 -21.11 -8.65 -31.47
C PRO A 347 -21.62 -9.91 -32.19
N ILE A 348 -21.42 -11.07 -31.56
CA ILE A 348 -21.97 -12.36 -31.96
C ILE A 348 -23.15 -12.68 -31.04
N ASP A 349 -24.29 -13.00 -31.66
CA ASP A 349 -25.53 -13.46 -31.02
C ASP A 349 -25.54 -15.00 -31.00
N ILE A 350 -25.84 -15.65 -29.87
CA ILE A 350 -25.97 -17.12 -29.80
C ILE A 350 -27.27 -17.53 -29.09
N ASN A 351 -28.09 -18.25 -29.82
CA ASN A 351 -29.38 -18.80 -29.45
C ASN A 351 -29.26 -19.93 -28.39
N ILE A 352 -29.88 -19.81 -27.20
CA ILE A 352 -29.81 -20.79 -26.11
C ILE A 352 -31.04 -21.73 -26.11
N SER A 353 -30.80 -23.05 -26.12
CA SER A 353 -31.83 -24.11 -26.10
C SER A 353 -32.54 -24.26 -24.73
N ARG A 354 -33.82 -24.68 -24.74
CA ARG A 354 -34.72 -24.81 -23.56
C ARG A 354 -34.19 -25.68 -22.41
N ALA A 355 -33.29 -26.63 -22.65
CA ALA A 355 -32.65 -27.41 -21.59
C ALA A 355 -31.69 -26.57 -20.72
N HIS A 356 -31.05 -25.56 -21.32
CA HIS A 356 -30.19 -24.61 -20.61
C HIS A 356 -31.01 -23.66 -19.72
N LEU A 357 -32.20 -23.23 -20.17
CA LEU A 357 -33.11 -22.40 -19.38
C LEU A 357 -33.58 -23.11 -18.09
N HIS A 358 -33.76 -24.43 -18.13
CA HIS A 358 -34.14 -25.23 -16.95
C HIS A 358 -32.99 -25.41 -15.94
N GLN A 359 -31.74 -25.43 -16.40
CA GLN A 359 -30.55 -25.54 -15.54
C GLN A 359 -30.22 -24.18 -14.89
N MET A 360 -30.45 -23.08 -15.61
CA MET A 360 -30.32 -21.70 -15.12
C MET A 360 -31.33 -21.36 -14.00
N GLY A 361 -32.54 -21.94 -14.04
CA GLY A 361 -33.52 -21.80 -12.95
C GLY A 361 -33.03 -22.39 -11.63
N ARG A 362 -32.43 -23.59 -11.65
CA ARG A 362 -32.03 -24.32 -10.42
C ARG A 362 -30.88 -23.67 -9.65
N VAL A 363 -29.99 -22.93 -10.33
CA VAL A 363 -28.90 -22.22 -9.66
C VAL A 363 -29.41 -20.91 -9.05
N ARG A 364 -30.31 -20.23 -9.77
CA ARG A 364 -30.99 -19.03 -9.30
C ARG A 364 -31.79 -19.30 -8.03
N ASP A 365 -32.54 -20.41 -8.00
CA ASP A 365 -33.33 -20.82 -6.82
C ASP A 365 -32.43 -21.08 -5.59
N VAL A 366 -31.29 -21.75 -5.78
CA VAL A 366 -30.34 -22.04 -4.68
C VAL A 366 -29.64 -20.77 -4.18
N ALA A 367 -29.39 -19.79 -5.04
CA ALA A 367 -28.83 -18.49 -4.65
C ALA A 367 -29.86 -17.67 -3.85
N TYR A 368 -31.11 -17.59 -4.31
CA TYR A 368 -32.20 -16.93 -3.57
C TYR A 368 -32.41 -17.56 -2.19
N ASP A 369 -32.42 -18.89 -2.12
CA ASP A 369 -32.56 -19.60 -0.84
C ASP A 369 -31.43 -19.27 0.15
N ILE A 370 -30.21 -19.00 -0.33
CA ILE A 370 -29.07 -18.65 0.52
C ILE A 370 -29.16 -17.18 0.95
N GLU A 371 -29.55 -16.28 0.04
CA GLU A 371 -29.81 -14.86 0.34
C GLU A 371 -30.89 -14.71 1.41
N ASP A 372 -32.04 -15.38 1.26
CA ASP A 372 -33.13 -15.37 2.24
C ASP A 372 -32.69 -15.90 3.62
N ILE A 373 -31.86 -16.96 3.65
CA ILE A 373 -31.32 -17.50 4.91
C ILE A 373 -30.39 -16.48 5.58
N ILE A 374 -29.58 -15.74 4.81
CA ILE A 374 -28.68 -14.72 5.33
C ILE A 374 -29.47 -13.51 5.83
N ASP A 375 -30.48 -13.05 5.10
CA ASP A 375 -31.29 -11.90 5.52
C ASP A 375 -32.12 -12.19 6.77
N GLU A 376 -32.71 -13.38 6.88
CA GLU A 376 -33.42 -13.80 8.09
C GLU A 376 -32.46 -13.93 9.30
N PHE A 377 -31.23 -14.40 9.07
CA PHE A 377 -30.15 -14.47 10.07
C PHE A 377 -29.72 -13.08 10.55
N MET A 378 -29.69 -12.11 9.64
CA MET A 378 -29.32 -10.72 9.91
C MET A 378 -30.40 -9.98 10.71
N LEU A 379 -31.67 -10.29 10.44
CA LEU A 379 -32.82 -9.79 11.19
C LEU A 379 -32.82 -10.31 12.64
N HIS A 380 -32.53 -11.61 12.85
CA HIS A 380 -32.45 -12.22 14.18
C HIS A 380 -31.34 -11.61 15.07
N LEU A 381 -30.20 -11.24 14.46
CA LEU A 381 -29.10 -10.56 15.14
C LEU A 381 -29.39 -9.09 15.49
N HIS A 382 -30.38 -8.46 14.84
CA HIS A 382 -30.71 -7.06 15.09
C HIS A 382 -31.67 -6.88 16.28
N TYR A 383 -32.51 -7.88 16.55
CA TYR A 383 -33.48 -7.86 17.65
C TYR A 383 -32.93 -8.31 19.02
N THR A 384 -31.72 -8.87 19.07
CA THR A 384 -31.06 -9.39 20.31
C THR A 384 -30.29 -8.31 21.08
N ASN A 385 -30.84 -7.10 21.21
CA ASN A 385 -30.17 -5.94 21.83
C ASN A 385 -30.47 -5.73 23.33
N GLY A 386 -31.03 -6.71 24.02
CA GLY A 386 -31.42 -6.61 25.44
C GLY A 386 -30.73 -7.62 26.34
N GLY A 387 -29.65 -7.20 27.01
CA GLY A 387 -29.12 -7.77 28.25
C GLY A 387 -28.63 -9.23 28.21
N CYS A 388 -27.34 -9.47 27.90
CA CYS A 388 -26.74 -10.79 28.04
C CYS A 388 -25.21 -10.76 28.30
N SER A 389 -24.71 -11.83 28.94
CA SER A 389 -23.39 -11.98 29.59
C SER A 389 -22.17 -11.84 28.65
N ALA A 390 -20.97 -11.75 29.24
CA ALA A 390 -19.69 -11.56 28.53
C ALA A 390 -19.36 -12.62 27.46
N PHE A 391 -19.96 -13.82 27.55
CA PHE A 391 -19.84 -14.90 26.57
C PHE A 391 -20.58 -14.58 25.26
N LEU A 392 -21.82 -14.07 25.37
CA LEU A 392 -22.63 -13.65 24.22
C LEU A 392 -21.99 -12.49 23.46
N ARG A 393 -21.19 -11.63 24.12
CA ARG A 393 -20.43 -10.56 23.44
C ARG A 393 -19.34 -11.07 22.49
N LYS A 394 -18.69 -12.19 22.82
CA LYS A 394 -17.68 -12.83 21.95
C LYS A 394 -18.34 -13.61 20.81
N LEU A 395 -19.44 -14.32 21.09
CA LEU A 395 -20.25 -14.96 20.06
C LEU A 395 -20.81 -13.92 19.08
N ILE A 396 -21.33 -12.80 19.57
CA ILE A 396 -21.79 -11.66 18.75
C ILE A 396 -20.65 -11.08 17.90
N PHE A 397 -19.41 -11.03 18.40
CA PHE A 397 -18.27 -10.57 17.63
C PHE A 397 -17.91 -11.54 16.49
N SER A 398 -17.86 -12.85 16.76
CA SER A 398 -17.64 -13.88 15.74
C SER A 398 -18.79 -13.93 14.72
N LEU A 399 -20.04 -13.77 15.17
CA LEU A 399 -21.22 -13.68 14.31
C LEU A 399 -21.25 -12.37 13.51
N ARG A 400 -20.72 -11.27 14.04
CA ARG A 400 -20.51 -10.01 13.29
C ARG A 400 -19.43 -10.15 12.22
N ASN A 401 -18.36 -10.88 12.50
CA ASN A 401 -17.33 -11.18 11.49
C ASN A 401 -17.86 -12.13 10.41
N LEU A 402 -18.66 -13.13 10.80
CA LEU A 402 -19.38 -13.99 9.86
C LEU A 402 -20.33 -13.14 9.00
N LYS A 403 -21.16 -12.29 9.61
CA LYS A 403 -22.02 -11.30 8.94
C LYS A 403 -21.25 -10.42 7.95
N ASN A 404 -20.07 -9.91 8.32
CA ASN A 404 -19.24 -9.11 7.42
C ASN A 404 -18.66 -9.94 6.26
N GLY A 405 -18.28 -11.20 6.51
CA GLY A 405 -17.86 -12.14 5.47
C GLY A 405 -19.01 -12.51 4.51
N LEU A 406 -20.22 -12.67 5.03
CA LEU A 406 -21.43 -12.96 4.24
C LEU A 406 -21.88 -11.74 3.42
N ASN A 407 -21.75 -10.53 3.96
CA ASN A 407 -21.97 -9.28 3.22
C ASN A 407 -21.00 -9.07 2.06
N LEU A 408 -19.79 -9.63 2.15
CA LEU A 408 -18.83 -9.64 1.03
C LEU A 408 -19.14 -10.75 0.01
N PHE A 409 -19.88 -11.77 0.42
CA PHE A 409 -20.28 -12.91 -0.41
C PHE A 409 -21.59 -12.66 -1.16
N LEU A 410 -22.50 -11.86 -0.62
CA LEU A 410 -23.77 -11.43 -1.23
C LEU A 410 -23.60 -10.85 -2.65
N PRO A 411 -22.69 -9.88 -2.91
CA PRO A 411 -22.45 -9.35 -4.26
C PRO A 411 -21.91 -10.39 -5.25
N LEU A 412 -21.28 -11.46 -4.74
CA LEU A 412 -20.79 -12.57 -5.55
C LEU A 412 -21.96 -13.48 -5.95
N LEU A 413 -22.88 -13.76 -5.03
CA LEU A 413 -24.12 -14.51 -5.29
C LEU A 413 -25.03 -13.77 -6.26
N GLU A 414 -25.18 -12.45 -6.12
CA GLU A 414 -25.89 -11.59 -7.07
C GLU A 414 -25.25 -11.62 -8.47
N LYS A 415 -23.91 -11.56 -8.54
CA LYS A 415 -23.21 -11.71 -9.83
C LYS A 415 -23.40 -13.09 -10.43
N ILE A 416 -23.36 -14.16 -9.63
CA ILE A 416 -23.61 -15.55 -10.08
C ILE A 416 -25.06 -15.72 -10.58
N ARG A 417 -26.02 -15.05 -9.93
CA ARG A 417 -27.44 -14.99 -10.32
C ARG A 417 -27.64 -14.28 -11.67
N ASP A 418 -26.86 -13.23 -11.93
CA ASP A 418 -27.03 -12.33 -13.06
C ASP A 418 -26.17 -12.69 -14.30
N VAL A 419 -25.33 -13.73 -14.21
CA VAL A 419 -24.54 -14.25 -15.34
C VAL A 419 -25.46 -14.84 -16.42
N LYS A 420 -25.49 -14.21 -17.60
CA LYS A 420 -26.32 -14.64 -18.74
C LYS A 420 -25.67 -15.70 -19.65
N TRP A 421 -24.37 -15.94 -19.54
CA TRP A 421 -23.65 -16.87 -20.41
C TRP A 421 -22.59 -17.64 -19.62
N VAL A 422 -22.43 -18.92 -19.97
CA VAL A 422 -21.56 -19.96 -19.38
C VAL A 422 -22.30 -20.92 -18.44
N THR A 423 -22.27 -22.20 -18.80
CA THR A 423 -22.65 -23.34 -17.97
C THR A 423 -21.83 -23.35 -16.67
N ILE A 424 -22.49 -23.16 -15.53
CA ILE A 424 -21.85 -23.34 -14.23
C ILE A 424 -21.57 -24.85 -14.06
N PRO A 425 -20.33 -25.27 -13.78
CA PRO A 425 -19.98 -26.68 -13.65
C PRO A 425 -20.79 -27.38 -12.55
N ASP A 426 -21.18 -28.65 -12.74
CA ASP A 426 -21.96 -29.41 -11.75
C ASP A 426 -21.27 -29.49 -10.38
N ALA A 427 -19.94 -29.47 -10.35
CA ALA A 427 -19.14 -29.38 -9.13
C ALA A 427 -19.43 -28.11 -8.31
N ALA A 428 -19.67 -26.97 -8.98
CA ALA A 428 -20.01 -25.72 -8.33
C ALA A 428 -21.44 -25.75 -7.75
N ILE A 429 -22.37 -26.41 -8.44
CA ILE A 429 -23.75 -26.61 -7.95
C ILE A 429 -23.75 -27.50 -6.69
N ILE A 430 -22.93 -28.55 -6.67
CA ILE A 430 -22.75 -29.41 -5.48
C ILE A 430 -22.15 -28.61 -4.33
N CYS A 431 -21.19 -27.73 -4.60
CA CYS A 431 -20.60 -26.84 -3.60
C CYS A 431 -21.64 -25.88 -3.01
N LEU A 432 -22.44 -25.22 -3.85
CA LEU A 432 -23.52 -24.32 -3.41
C LEU A 432 -24.58 -25.06 -2.58
N LYS A 433 -24.92 -26.31 -2.92
CA LYS A 433 -25.83 -27.14 -2.10
C LYS A 433 -25.24 -27.51 -0.74
N LYS A 434 -23.93 -27.79 -0.66
CA LYS A 434 -23.25 -28.03 0.63
C LYS A 434 -23.23 -26.77 1.47
N LEU A 435 -22.97 -25.62 0.85
CA LEU A 435 -22.98 -24.32 1.50
C LEU A 435 -24.37 -23.97 2.05
N LYS A 436 -25.43 -24.18 1.27
CA LYS A 436 -26.82 -24.03 1.71
C LYS A 436 -27.12 -24.88 2.96
N ARG A 437 -26.68 -26.15 2.99
CA ARG A 437 -26.84 -27.04 4.16
C ARG A 437 -26.07 -26.54 5.39
N ALA A 438 -24.87 -26.01 5.20
CA ALA A 438 -24.07 -25.43 6.28
C ALA A 438 -24.77 -24.21 6.89
N PHE A 439 -25.29 -23.30 6.07
CA PHE A 439 -26.05 -22.14 6.55
C PHE A 439 -27.36 -22.52 7.24
N HIS A 440 -28.07 -23.51 6.72
CA HIS A 440 -29.28 -24.03 7.36
C HIS A 440 -28.99 -24.64 8.74
N SER A 441 -27.87 -25.36 8.87
CA SER A 441 -27.42 -25.96 10.14
C SER A 441 -27.03 -24.88 11.14
N ALA A 442 -26.29 -23.84 10.69
CA ALA A 442 -25.95 -22.68 11.52
C ALA A 442 -27.20 -21.89 11.97
N LYS A 443 -28.19 -21.74 11.10
CA LYS A 443 -29.49 -21.11 11.44
C LYS A 443 -30.26 -21.93 12.47
N LYS A 444 -30.31 -23.26 12.34
CA LYS A 444 -30.97 -24.16 13.31
C LYS A 444 -30.30 -24.04 14.68
N PHE A 445 -28.96 -24.09 14.71
CA PHE A 445 -28.15 -23.90 15.93
C PHE A 445 -28.47 -22.58 16.65
N LEU A 446 -28.55 -21.46 15.93
CA LEU A 446 -28.84 -20.16 16.56
C LEU A 446 -30.30 -20.00 17.01
N LYS A 447 -31.27 -20.63 16.34
CA LYS A 447 -32.66 -20.66 16.81
C LYS A 447 -32.77 -21.41 18.13
N VAL A 448 -32.01 -22.50 18.29
CA VAL A 448 -31.87 -23.23 19.57
C VAL A 448 -31.26 -22.33 20.65
N CYS A 449 -30.24 -21.53 20.33
CA CYS A 449 -29.66 -20.57 21.28
C CYS A 449 -30.60 -19.42 21.68
N HIS A 450 -31.56 -19.03 20.83
CA HIS A 450 -32.47 -17.90 21.08
C HIS A 450 -33.72 -18.29 21.91
N ALA A 451 -34.14 -19.56 21.87
CA ALA A 451 -35.38 -20.02 22.53
C ALA A 451 -35.28 -20.15 24.06
N GLY A 452 -34.15 -19.77 24.68
CA GLY A 452 -34.05 -19.67 26.13
C GLY A 452 -34.05 -21.00 26.88
N SER A 453 -33.61 -22.09 26.24
CA SER A 453 -33.19 -23.29 26.96
C SER A 453 -31.67 -23.24 27.16
N LYS A 454 -31.26 -23.51 28.40
CA LYS A 454 -29.85 -23.57 28.82
C LYS A 454 -29.13 -24.65 28.01
N LEU A 455 -28.48 -24.26 26.92
CA LEU A 455 -27.39 -25.03 26.33
C LEU A 455 -26.16 -24.13 26.29
N TYR A 456 -25.34 -24.31 27.32
CA TYR A 456 -23.96 -23.87 27.34
C TYR A 456 -23.26 -24.58 26.19
N LEU A 457 -22.94 -23.83 25.12
CA LEU A 457 -21.70 -24.01 24.37
C LEU A 457 -21.44 -23.03 23.23
#